data_AF-A0A0F3IEC0-F1
#
_entry.id   AF-A0A0F3IEC0-F1
#
_cell.length_a   1.000
_cell.length_b   1.000
_cell.length_c   1.000
_cell.angle_alpha   90.00
_cell.angle_beta   90.00
_cell.angle_gamma   90.00
#
_symmetry.space_group_name_H-M   'P 1'
#
loop_
_entity.id
_entity.type
_entity.pdbx_description
1 polymer ?
#
loop_
_entity_poly.entity_id
_entity_poly.type
_entity_poly.pdbx_seq_one_letter_code
_entity_poly.pdbx_strand_id
1 'polypeptide(L)'
;MNADGSYSYTVDNTVAAVNVLKTGESLTETYIYTLTDADGDTDTATLTITVFGVNDTPQVSNDSNTNVEDQVQTGNVLANDSDPDGDELSVTAFTINGENYTPGDSASIPGIGTFTLNSDG
;
A
#
# COMPACT_ATOMS: atom_id res chain seq x y z
N MET A 1 -5.22 3.39 29.33
CA MET A 1 -4.41 2.98 30.48
C MET A 1 -5.33 2.84 31.67
N ASN A 2 -5.21 1.75 32.41
CA ASN A 2 -6.04 1.43 33.56
C ASN A 2 -5.28 1.75 34.86
N ALA A 3 -6.00 1.82 35.98
CA ALA A 3 -5.41 2.14 37.29
C ALA A 3 -4.38 1.09 37.77
N ASP A 4 -4.44 -0.13 37.24
CA ASP A 4 -3.45 -1.19 37.47
C ASP A 4 -2.20 -1.08 36.58
N GLY A 5 -2.10 -0.01 35.77
CA GLY A 5 -1.00 0.24 34.84
C GLY A 5 -1.14 -0.48 33.49
N SER A 6 -2.15 -1.34 33.30
CA SER A 6 -2.34 -2.01 32.00
C SER A 6 -2.78 -1.03 30.91
N TYR A 7 -2.31 -1.24 29.68
CA TYR A 7 -2.68 -0.44 28.53
C TYR A 7 -2.80 -1.31 27.27
N SER A 8 -3.54 -0.78 26.28
CA SER A 8 -3.62 -1.33 24.93
C SER A 8 -3.40 -0.18 23.96
N TYR A 9 -2.69 -0.45 22.88
CA TYR A 9 -2.47 0.48 21.78
C TYR A 9 -2.67 -0.28 20.48
N THR A 10 -3.47 0.28 19.59
CA THR A 10 -3.72 -0.25 18.25
C THR A 10 -3.37 0.83 17.25
N VAL A 11 -2.49 0.51 16.31
CA VAL A 11 -2.17 1.41 15.21
C VAL A 11 -3.38 1.53 14.30
N ASP A 12 -3.77 2.76 13.94
CA ASP A 12 -4.81 3.02 12.95
C ASP A 12 -4.18 3.20 11.57
N ASN A 13 -4.16 2.12 10.78
CA ASN A 13 -3.60 2.13 9.42
C ASN A 13 -4.47 2.89 8.41
N THR A 14 -5.61 3.45 8.81
CA THR A 14 -6.40 4.34 7.93
C THR A 14 -5.89 5.78 7.97
N VAL A 15 -5.01 6.11 8.92
CA VAL A 15 -4.38 7.42 9.01
C VAL A 15 -3.27 7.52 7.96
N ALA A 16 -3.38 8.50 7.05
CA ALA A 16 -2.42 8.69 5.96
C ALA A 16 -0.96 8.77 6.43
N ALA A 17 -0.68 9.43 7.55
CA ALA A 17 0.69 9.53 8.08
C ALA A 17 1.28 8.20 8.56
N VAL A 18 0.44 7.23 8.92
CA VAL A 18 0.85 5.88 9.33
C VAL A 18 1.00 4.99 8.10
N ASN A 19 0.02 5.06 7.19
CA ASN A 19 -0.08 4.22 5.99
C ASN A 19 0.91 4.60 4.87
N VAL A 20 1.84 5.52 5.12
CA VAL A 20 2.91 5.89 4.19
C VAL A 20 4.30 5.63 4.81
N LEU A 21 4.35 5.05 6.01
CA LEU A 21 5.61 4.78 6.69
C LEU A 21 6.31 3.60 6.02
N LYS A 22 7.41 3.92 5.33
CA LYS A 22 8.22 2.91 4.65
C LYS A 22 9.06 2.10 5.64
N THR A 23 9.62 0.99 5.15
CA THR A 23 10.65 0.25 5.89
C THR A 23 11.80 1.18 6.31
N GLY A 24 12.05 1.25 7.61
CA GLY A 24 13.09 2.12 8.19
C GLY A 24 12.57 3.47 8.69
N GLU A 25 11.32 3.83 8.39
CA GLU A 25 10.65 4.98 8.97
C GLU A 25 9.93 4.62 10.27
N SER A 26 9.64 5.63 11.08
CA SER A 26 8.83 5.43 12.29
C SER A 26 8.13 6.71 12.73
N LEU A 27 7.02 6.51 13.43
CA LEU A 27 6.36 7.55 14.23
C LEU A 27 6.53 7.22 15.71
N THR A 28 6.71 8.24 16.52
CA THR A 28 6.81 8.10 17.97
C THR A 28 5.72 8.91 18.64
N GLU A 29 5.02 8.27 19.57
CA GLU A 29 4.01 8.88 20.42
C GLU A 29 4.44 8.81 21.88
N THR A 30 4.15 9.87 22.63
CA THR A 30 4.51 9.97 24.04
C THR A 30 3.28 10.23 24.89
N TYR A 31 3.09 9.40 25.91
CA TYR A 31 1.98 9.46 26.85
C TYR A 31 2.52 9.74 28.25
N ILE A 32 2.12 10.85 28.85
CA ILE A 32 2.46 11.18 30.24
C ILE A 32 1.35 10.63 31.14
N TYR A 33 1.72 9.91 32.18
CA TYR A 33 0.79 9.39 33.19
C TYR A 33 1.23 9.78 34.60
N THR A 34 0.26 9.88 35.50
CA THR A 34 0.46 10.26 36.91
C THR A 34 0.19 9.04 37.79
N LEU A 35 1.11 8.80 38.71
CA LEU A 35 0.99 7.83 39.79
C LEU A 35 0.53 8.56 41.05
N THR A 36 -0.24 7.90 41.89
CA THR A 36 -0.61 8.39 43.22
C THR A 36 -0.37 7.27 44.22
N ASP A 37 0.33 7.56 45.31
CA ASP A 37 0.54 6.57 46.37
C ASP A 37 -0.66 6.52 47.34
N ALA A 38 -0.55 5.70 48.39
CA ALA A 38 -1.61 5.52 49.37
C ALA A 38 -1.84 6.76 50.25
N ASP A 39 -0.84 7.64 50.37
CA ASP A 39 -0.87 8.85 51.18
C ASP A 39 -1.35 10.07 50.37
N GLY A 40 -1.50 9.91 49.04
CA GLY A 40 -2.02 10.92 48.12
C GLY A 40 -0.94 11.72 47.40
N ASP A 41 0.34 11.38 47.60
CA ASP A 41 1.45 12.01 46.88
C ASP A 41 1.45 11.53 45.43
N THR A 42 1.80 12.44 44.51
CA THR A 42 1.77 12.17 43.07
C THR A 42 3.12 12.34 42.40
N ASP A 43 3.42 11.48 41.43
CA ASP A 43 4.56 11.63 40.52
C ASP A 43 4.16 11.30 39.08
N THR A 44 4.99 11.64 38.10
CA THR A 44 4.70 11.44 36.68
C THR A 44 5.76 10.61 35.97
N ALA A 45 5.34 9.85 34.97
CA ALA A 45 6.22 9.10 34.09
C ALA A 45 5.71 9.13 32.64
N THR A 46 6.59 8.76 31.71
CA THR A 46 6.30 8.77 30.27
C THR A 46 6.33 7.36 29.71
N LEU A 47 5.29 7.00 28.95
CA LEU A 47 5.26 5.84 28.05
C LEU A 47 5.53 6.34 26.62
N THR A 48 6.58 5.83 26.00
CA THR A 48 6.89 6.10 24.59
C THR A 48 6.53 4.88 23.75
N ILE A 49 5.73 5.07 22.71
CA ILE A 49 5.36 4.05 21.73
C ILE A 49 5.98 4.45 20.39
N THR A 50 6.73 3.54 19.78
CA THR A 50 7.29 3.71 18.44
C THR A 50 6.61 2.75 17.47
N VAL A 51 6.02 3.30 16.42
CA VAL A 51 5.42 2.57 15.30
C VAL A 51 6.42 2.57 14.17
N PHE A 52 6.88 1.40 13.76
CA PHE A 52 7.78 1.25 12.63
C PHE A 52 6.99 1.00 11.35
N GLY A 53 7.42 1.66 10.28
CA GLY A 53 6.91 1.43 8.94
C GLY A 53 7.29 0.07 8.38
N VAL A 54 6.48 -0.41 7.45
CA VAL A 54 6.71 -1.60 6.64
C VAL A 54 6.38 -1.25 5.19
N ASN A 55 6.92 -2.00 4.24
CA ASN A 55 6.49 -1.83 2.85
C ASN A 55 5.05 -2.33 2.70
N ASP A 56 4.18 -1.48 2.20
CA ASP A 56 2.81 -1.84 1.83
C ASP A 56 2.79 -2.47 0.44
N THR A 57 1.71 -3.19 0.14
CA THR A 57 1.51 -3.78 -1.19
C THR A 57 0.80 -2.78 -2.11
N PRO A 58 1.04 -2.83 -3.43
CA PRO A 58 0.29 -2.04 -4.39
C PRO A 58 -1.22 -2.23 -4.26
N GLN A 59 -1.95 -1.14 -4.39
CA GLN A 59 -3.40 -1.09 -4.51
C GLN A 59 -3.77 -0.99 -5.98
N VAL A 60 -4.43 -2.03 -6.49
CA VAL A 60 -4.75 -2.17 -7.91
C VAL A 60 -6.24 -2.09 -8.21
N SER A 61 -6.59 -1.60 -9.38
CA SER A 61 -7.96 -1.44 -9.88
C SER A 61 -8.10 -2.08 -11.25
N ASN A 62 -9.26 -2.69 -11.52
CA ASN A 62 -9.49 -3.31 -12.82
C ASN A 62 -9.64 -2.27 -13.94
N ASP A 63 -8.99 -2.55 -15.07
CA ASP A 63 -9.17 -1.79 -16.31
C ASP A 63 -10.27 -2.37 -17.20
N SER A 64 -10.91 -1.48 -17.97
CA SER A 64 -11.76 -1.88 -19.08
C SER A 64 -11.70 -0.81 -20.16
N ASN A 65 -11.57 -1.25 -21.41
CA ASN A 65 -11.58 -0.38 -22.57
C ASN A 65 -12.48 -0.96 -23.66
N THR A 66 -13.07 -0.08 -24.47
CA THR A 66 -13.83 -0.46 -25.66
C THR A 66 -13.38 0.41 -26.83
N ASN A 67 -13.28 -0.18 -28.01
CA ASN A 67 -13.02 0.54 -29.24
C ASN A 67 -13.97 0.06 -30.34
N VAL A 68 -14.09 0.84 -31.41
CA VAL A 68 -14.70 0.38 -32.65
C VAL A 68 -13.69 -0.47 -33.43
N GLU A 69 -14.20 -1.35 -34.29
CA GLU A 69 -13.38 -2.11 -35.22
C GLU A 69 -12.53 -1.18 -36.11
N ASP A 70 -11.45 -1.75 -36.65
CA ASP A 70 -10.51 -1.07 -37.55
C ASP A 70 -9.73 0.12 -36.95
N GLN A 71 -9.72 0.23 -35.61
CA GLN A 71 -8.94 1.22 -34.88
C GLN A 71 -7.97 0.58 -33.89
N VAL A 72 -6.81 1.22 -33.71
CA VAL A 72 -5.86 0.82 -32.67
C VAL A 72 -6.37 1.33 -31.32
N GLN A 73 -6.50 0.43 -30.35
CA GLN A 73 -6.76 0.81 -28.96
C GLN A 73 -5.42 1.00 -28.22
N THR A 74 -5.34 2.06 -27.43
CA THR A 74 -4.21 2.30 -26.50
C THR A 74 -4.75 2.59 -25.11
N GLY A 75 -3.91 2.45 -24.10
CA GLY A 75 -4.23 2.67 -22.70
C GLY A 75 -3.00 2.35 -21.84
N ASN A 76 -3.14 2.52 -20.53
CA ASN A 76 -2.11 2.19 -19.55
C ASN A 76 -2.82 1.57 -18.34
N VAL A 77 -2.44 0.34 -17.99
CA VAL A 77 -3.07 -0.44 -16.91
C VAL A 77 -2.65 0.00 -15.51
N LEU A 78 -1.62 0.85 -15.40
CA LEU A 78 -1.14 1.38 -14.12
C LEU A 78 -1.77 2.73 -13.79
N ALA A 79 -2.59 3.30 -14.69
CA ALA A 79 -3.09 4.67 -14.57
C ALA A 79 -4.05 4.90 -13.39
N ASN A 80 -4.70 3.83 -12.91
CA ASN A 80 -5.63 3.82 -11.77
C ASN A 80 -5.10 3.02 -10.58
N ASP A 81 -3.84 2.61 -10.64
CA ASP A 81 -3.15 1.87 -9.58
C ASP A 81 -2.29 2.83 -8.74
N SER A 82 -2.01 2.44 -7.51
CA SER A 82 -1.13 3.22 -6.62
C SER A 82 -0.44 2.33 -5.61
N ASP A 83 0.72 2.76 -5.13
CA ASP A 83 1.36 2.16 -3.97
C ASP A 83 1.23 3.12 -2.76
N PRO A 84 0.82 2.65 -1.57
CA PRO A 84 0.71 3.51 -0.39
C PRO A 84 2.01 4.21 0.02
N ASP A 85 3.15 3.56 -0.21
CA ASP A 85 4.46 4.14 0.02
C ASP A 85 4.87 5.10 -1.13
N GLY A 86 4.14 5.10 -2.24
CA GLY A 86 4.49 5.86 -3.44
C GLY A 86 5.66 5.26 -4.21
N ASP A 87 5.87 3.94 -4.05
CA ASP A 87 6.82 3.20 -4.86
C ASP A 87 6.33 3.08 -6.32
N GLU A 88 7.27 3.04 -7.26
CA GLU A 88 6.96 2.95 -8.69
C GLU A 88 6.40 1.57 -9.04
N LEU A 89 5.28 1.57 -9.76
CA LEU A 89 4.64 0.34 -10.23
C LEU A 89 5.18 -0.06 -11.60
N SER A 90 5.32 -1.37 -11.82
CA SER A 90 5.66 -1.92 -13.12
C SER A 90 4.91 -3.23 -13.38
N VAL A 91 4.50 -3.43 -14.62
CA VAL A 91 4.03 -4.73 -15.09
C VAL A 91 5.24 -5.65 -15.18
N THR A 92 5.13 -6.86 -14.63
CA THR A 92 6.22 -7.86 -14.64
C THR A 92 5.88 -9.12 -15.42
N ALA A 93 4.59 -9.40 -15.60
CA ALA A 93 4.07 -10.49 -16.42
C ALA A 93 2.61 -10.21 -16.78
N PHE A 94 2.13 -10.79 -17.87
CA PHE A 94 0.70 -10.84 -18.19
C PHE A 94 0.34 -12.15 -18.88
N THR A 95 -0.95 -12.47 -18.90
CA THR A 95 -1.44 -13.70 -19.53
C THR A 95 -2.55 -13.42 -20.51
N ILE A 96 -2.53 -14.11 -21.64
CA ILE A 96 -3.64 -14.12 -22.60
C ILE A 96 -4.04 -15.56 -22.85
N ASN A 97 -5.32 -15.88 -22.62
CA ASN A 97 -5.87 -17.24 -22.80
C ASN A 97 -5.05 -18.36 -22.09
N GLY A 98 -4.43 -18.03 -20.95
CA GLY A 98 -3.63 -18.97 -20.15
C GLY A 98 -2.16 -19.10 -20.57
N GLU A 99 -1.70 -18.36 -21.57
CA GLU A 99 -0.29 -18.28 -21.94
C GLU A 99 0.38 -17.07 -21.29
N ASN A 100 1.57 -17.25 -20.74
CA ASN A 100 2.34 -16.19 -20.07
C ASN A 100 3.21 -15.42 -21.08
N TYR A 101 3.26 -14.10 -20.91
CA TYR A 101 4.08 -13.19 -21.70
C TYR A 101 4.90 -12.27 -20.78
N THR A 102 6.05 -11.84 -21.28
CA THR A 102 6.88 -10.82 -20.62
C THR A 102 6.45 -9.44 -21.12
N PRO A 103 6.41 -8.39 -20.28
CA PRO A 103 6.14 -7.03 -20.73
C PRO A 103 7.07 -6.62 -21.88
N GLY A 104 6.50 -5.97 -22.90
CA GLY A 104 7.15 -5.63 -24.16
C GLY A 104 7.01 -6.69 -25.26
N ASP A 105 6.63 -7.92 -24.92
CA ASP A 105 6.30 -8.94 -25.91
C ASP A 105 5.00 -8.59 -26.65
N SER A 106 4.97 -8.88 -27.95
CA SER A 106 3.72 -8.88 -28.73
C SER A 106 3.09 -10.27 -28.73
N ALA A 107 1.95 -10.40 -28.07
CA ALA A 107 1.11 -11.58 -28.11
C ALA A 107 0.26 -11.61 -29.39
N SER A 108 0.28 -12.73 -30.10
CA SER A 108 -0.62 -12.96 -31.24
C SER A 108 -1.90 -13.63 -30.76
N ILE A 109 -3.05 -13.08 -31.15
CA ILE A 109 -4.38 -13.61 -30.84
C ILE A 109 -4.97 -14.13 -32.17
N PRO A 110 -4.89 -15.44 -32.45
CA PRO A 110 -5.22 -16.00 -33.75
C PRO A 110 -6.63 -15.62 -34.22
N GLY A 111 -6.72 -15.02 -35.41
CA GLY A 111 -7.98 -14.60 -36.01
C GLY A 111 -8.59 -13.31 -35.44
N ILE A 112 -7.95 -12.67 -34.45
CA ILE A 112 -8.44 -11.44 -33.81
C ILE A 112 -7.44 -10.28 -33.97
N GLY A 113 -6.17 -10.46 -33.62
CA GLY A 113 -5.18 -9.37 -33.68
C GLY A 113 -3.90 -9.64 -32.90
N THR A 114 -3.24 -8.56 -32.48
CA THR A 114 -2.03 -8.60 -31.63
C THR A 114 -2.21 -7.68 -30.43
N PHE A 115 -1.60 -8.04 -29.31
CA PHE A 115 -1.60 -7.25 -28.08
C PHE A 115 -0.17 -7.10 -27.55
N THR A 116 0.18 -5.90 -27.10
CA THR A 116 1.43 -5.62 -26.39
C THR A 116 1.08 -4.89 -25.10
N LEU A 117 1.70 -5.28 -23.99
CA LEU A 117 1.66 -4.56 -22.72
C LEU A 117 3.09 -4.31 -22.28
N ASN A 118 3.44 -3.06 -22.00
CA ASN A 118 4.79 -2.69 -21.62
C ASN A 118 4.96 -2.73 -20.10
N SER A 119 6.20 -2.67 -19.62
CA SER A 119 6.47 -2.67 -18.18
C SER A 119 5.96 -1.41 -17.48
N ASP A 120 5.82 -0.31 -18.21
CA ASP A 120 5.28 0.97 -17.76
C ASP A 120 3.76 1.10 -17.94
N GLY A 121 3.08 0.03 -18.35
CA GLY A 121 1.66 0.00 -18.70
C GLY A 121 1.43 0.33 -20.16
#